data_AF-A0A1H0UL56-F1
#
_entry.id   AF-A0A1H0UL56-F1
#
_cell.length_a   1.000
_cell.length_b   1.000
_cell.length_c   1.000
_cell.angle_alpha   90.00
_cell.angle_beta   90.00
_cell.angle_gamma   90.00
#
_symmetry.space_group_name_H-M   'P 1'
#
loop_
_entity.id
_entity.type
_entity.pdbx_description
1 polymer ?
#
loop_
_entity_poly.entity_id
_entity_poly.type
_entity_poly.pdbx_seq_one_letter_code
_entity_poly.pdbx_strand_id
1 'polypeptide(L)'
;MIYSNTTQIQIRSASKVDFLSKHRRRSMVVPGSMAMWRRVGKIVLMILPVVLLFNIVISSTLSSMDRSMSRMEAKVQQLENRNIDLLAKRARLWTPGNIEKLAGERLELYSATKDQVGKFNRRLATFSYL
;
A
#
# COMPACT_ATOMS: atom_id res chain seq x y z
N MET A 1 43.47 71.95 83.68
CA MET A 1 42.36 72.55 82.89
C MET A 1 42.80 72.51 81.43
N ILE A 2 42.00 71.84 80.60
CA ILE A 2 42.32 71.36 79.25
C ILE A 2 42.05 72.46 78.23
N TYR A 3 42.97 72.74 77.31
CA TYR A 3 42.63 73.31 76.00
C TYR A 3 43.55 72.73 74.92
N SER A 4 43.07 71.64 74.33
CA SER A 4 43.49 71.05 73.06
C SER A 4 42.70 71.69 71.93
N ASN A 5 43.38 72.38 71.00
CA ASN A 5 42.75 72.91 69.79
C ASN A 5 43.69 72.67 68.60
N THR A 6 43.57 71.47 68.03
CA THR A 6 44.28 71.09 66.81
C THR A 6 43.24 70.89 65.72
N THR A 7 43.29 71.76 64.73
CA THR A 7 42.47 71.79 63.52
C THR A 7 42.78 70.57 62.64
N GLN A 8 41.81 69.69 62.43
CA GLN A 8 41.86 68.71 61.35
C GLN A 8 40.61 68.82 60.48
N ILE A 9 40.83 69.40 59.31
CA ILE A 9 39.92 69.46 58.17
C ILE A 9 39.82 68.04 57.61
N GLN A 10 38.68 67.37 57.80
CA GLN A 10 38.42 66.06 57.18
C GLN A 10 37.82 66.25 55.79
N ILE A 11 38.67 66.25 54.77
CA ILE A 11 38.27 66.04 53.37
C ILE A 11 38.05 64.52 53.20
N ARG A 12 36.79 64.06 53.17
CA ARG A 12 36.49 62.69 52.73
C ARG A 12 36.26 62.67 51.22
N SER A 13 37.26 62.14 50.53
CA SER A 13 37.27 61.80 49.13
C SER A 13 36.37 60.61 48.78
N ALA A 14 35.85 60.64 47.55
CA ALA A 14 35.44 59.52 46.72
C ALA A 14 34.22 58.71 47.18
N SER A 15 33.05 59.11 46.65
CA SER A 15 31.91 58.22 46.46
C SER A 15 32.34 57.00 45.63
N LYS A 16 32.61 55.88 46.31
CA LYS A 16 32.68 54.57 45.68
C LYS A 16 31.25 54.13 45.43
N VAL A 17 30.75 54.41 44.23
CA VAL A 17 29.47 53.89 43.75
C VAL A 17 29.67 52.41 43.47
N ASP A 18 29.43 51.57 44.47
CA ASP A 18 29.35 50.13 44.28
C ASP A 18 28.06 49.83 43.52
N PHE A 19 28.19 49.70 42.20
CA PHE A 19 27.16 49.14 41.33
C PHE A 19 26.98 47.65 41.68
N LEU A 20 26.25 47.36 42.74
CA LEU A 20 25.69 46.03 42.97
C LEU A 20 24.55 45.80 41.96
N SER A 21 24.94 45.48 40.73
CA SER A 21 24.03 44.88 39.75
C SER A 21 23.70 43.45 40.22
N LYS A 22 22.78 43.32 41.18
CA LYS A 22 22.10 42.06 41.46
C LYS A 22 21.18 41.75 40.28
N HIS A 23 21.78 41.24 39.21
CA HIS A 23 21.08 40.51 38.17
C HIS A 23 20.55 39.22 38.79
N ARG A 24 19.42 39.35 39.47
CA ARG A 24 18.64 38.24 40.02
C ARG A 24 18.14 37.47 38.82
N ARG A 25 18.91 36.47 38.37
CA ARG A 25 18.45 35.48 37.39
C ARG A 25 17.18 34.89 37.98
N ARG A 26 16.03 35.32 37.46
CA ARG A 26 14.76 34.63 37.70
C ARG A 26 14.95 33.25 37.11
N SER A 27 15.31 32.29 37.96
CA SER A 27 15.12 30.89 37.64
C SER A 27 13.63 30.76 37.35
N MET A 28 13.30 30.55 36.08
CA MET A 28 11.96 30.25 35.63
C MET A 28 11.57 28.98 36.40
N VAL A 29 10.80 29.15 37.47
CA VAL A 29 10.31 28.03 38.27
C VAL A 29 9.25 27.37 37.41
N VAL A 30 9.70 26.48 36.53
CA VAL A 30 8.79 25.58 35.82
C VAL A 30 8.14 24.72 36.91
N PRO A 31 6.81 24.81 37.10
CA PRO A 31 6.12 24.04 38.12
C PRO A 31 6.17 22.58 37.68
N GLY A 32 7.02 21.80 38.34
CA GLY A 32 7.29 20.41 37.95
C GLY A 32 8.77 20.12 38.12
N SER A 33 9.12 19.52 39.25
CA SER A 33 10.49 19.13 39.56
C SER A 33 11.16 18.46 38.35
N MET A 34 12.43 18.80 38.08
CA MET A 34 13.22 18.27 36.95
C MET A 34 13.22 16.73 36.91
N ALA A 35 12.97 16.09 38.05
CA ALA A 35 12.78 14.65 38.19
C ALA A 35 11.54 14.11 37.46
N MET A 36 10.42 14.84 37.40
CA MET A 36 9.22 14.45 36.65
C MET A 36 9.49 14.39 35.14
N TRP A 37 10.17 15.41 34.60
CA TRP A 37 10.53 15.46 33.19
C TRP A 37 11.48 14.33 32.77
N ARG A 38 12.41 13.91 33.64
CA ARG A 38 13.25 12.75 33.39
C ARG A 38 12.45 11.45 33.30
N ARG A 39 11.44 11.28 34.16
CA ARG A 39 10.55 10.11 34.12
C ARG A 39 9.67 10.10 32.87
N VAL A 40 9.06 11.24 32.53
CA VAL A 40 8.26 11.39 31.31
C VAL A 40 9.12 11.13 30.07
N GLY A 41 10.32 11.70 30.00
CA GLY A 41 11.25 11.45 28.89
C GLY A 41 11.59 9.97 28.72
N LYS A 42 11.81 9.24 29.82
CA LYS A 42 12.07 7.79 29.77
C LYS A 42 10.86 6.99 29.29
N ILE A 43 9.65 7.38 29.69
CA ILE A 43 8.40 6.75 29.24
C ILE A 43 8.18 7.00 27.75
N VAL A 44 8.36 8.24 27.29
CA VAL A 44 8.24 8.59 25.86
C VAL A 44 9.28 7.84 25.02
N LEU A 45 10.52 7.76 25.51
CA LEU A 45 11.60 7.05 24.84
C LEU A 45 11.36 5.53 24.79
N MET A 46 10.59 4.97 25.73
CA MET A 46 10.14 3.58 25.70
C MET A 46 8.94 3.35 24.78
N ILE A 47 8.02 4.32 24.66
CA ILE A 47 6.84 4.21 23.79
C ILE A 47 7.23 4.31 22.31
N LEU A 48 8.20 5.15 21.98
CA LEU A 48 8.65 5.36 20.59
C LEU A 48 9.02 4.05 19.86
N PRO A 49 9.91 3.19 20.39
CA PRO A 49 10.26 1.93 19.73
C PRO A 49 9.08 0.96 19.68
N VAL A 50 8.17 0.98 20.66
CA VAL A 50 6.97 0.14 20.66
C VAL A 50 6.05 0.51 19.50
N VAL A 51 5.79 1.81 19.30
CA VAL A 51 4.96 2.29 18.18
C VAL A 51 5.63 1.98 16.83
N LEU A 52 6.95 2.11 16.75
CA LEU A 52 7.72 1.74 15.55
C LEU A 52 7.60 0.24 15.23
N LEU A 53 7.73 -0.63 16.23
CA LEU A 53 7.58 -2.08 16.05
C LEU A 53 6.17 -2.43 15.59
N PHE A 54 5.15 -1.81 16.18
CA PHE A 54 3.76 -2.00 15.73
C PHE A 54 3.58 -1.56 14.28
N ASN A 55 4.13 -0.40 13.89
CA ASN A 55 4.07 0.08 12.52
C ASN A 55 4.77 -0.87 11.54
N ILE A 56 5.93 -1.43 11.92
CA ILE A 56 6.65 -2.41 11.10
C ILE A 56 5.81 -3.68 10.92
N VAL A 57 5.19 -4.19 11.99
CA VAL A 57 4.35 -5.40 11.91
C VAL A 57 3.14 -5.15 10.99
N ILE A 58 2.43 -4.05 11.18
CA ILE A 58 1.28 -3.66 10.35
C ILE A 58 1.69 -3.50 8.88
N SER A 59 2.80 -2.80 8.63
CA SER A 59 3.30 -2.62 7.26
C SER A 59 3.70 -3.96 6.62
N SER A 60 4.27 -4.88 7.40
CA SER A 60 4.61 -6.22 6.90
C SER A 60 3.38 -7.05 6.56
N THR A 61 2.30 -6.97 7.36
CA THR A 61 1.06 -7.71 7.07
C THR A 61 0.37 -7.14 5.84
N LEU A 62 0.33 -5.81 5.67
CA LEU A 62 -0.14 -5.17 4.45
C LEU A 62 0.65 -5.61 3.21
N SER A 63 1.99 -5.61 3.28
CA SER A 63 2.82 -6.06 2.14
C SER A 63 2.61 -7.54 1.77
N SER A 64 2.23 -8.36 2.77
CA SER A 64 1.89 -9.77 2.56
C SER A 64 0.53 -9.93 1.88
N MET A 65 -0.42 -9.03 2.19
CA MET A 65 -1.74 -8.97 1.56
C MET A 65 -1.66 -8.45 0.13
N ASP A 66 -0.81 -7.46 -0.16
CA ASP A 66 -0.62 -6.97 -1.53
C ASP A 66 -0.14 -8.10 -2.46
N ARG A 67 0.81 -8.92 -1.99
CA ARG A 67 1.32 -10.07 -2.76
C ARG A 67 0.27 -11.16 -3.00
N SER A 68 -0.68 -11.36 -2.08
CA SER A 68 -1.77 -12.32 -2.28
C SER A 68 -2.84 -11.75 -3.22
N MET A 69 -3.11 -10.46 -3.13
CA MET A 69 -4.03 -9.74 -4.00
C MET A 69 -3.55 -9.72 -5.44
N SER A 70 -2.26 -9.49 -5.71
CA SER A 70 -1.72 -9.54 -7.08
C SER A 70 -1.83 -10.93 -7.73
N ARG A 71 -1.67 -12.01 -6.94
CA ARG A 71 -1.84 -13.38 -7.44
C ARG A 71 -3.31 -13.71 -7.72
N MET A 72 -4.21 -13.16 -6.91
CA MET A 72 -5.65 -13.33 -7.08
C MET A 72 -6.14 -12.56 -8.30
N GLU A 73 -5.67 -11.34 -8.50
CA GLU A 73 -5.98 -10.50 -9.66
C GLU A 73 -5.52 -11.15 -10.97
N ALA A 74 -4.29 -11.70 -11.01
CA ALA A 74 -3.81 -12.46 -12.16
C ALA A 74 -4.68 -13.69 -12.48
N LYS A 75 -5.19 -14.37 -11.46
CA LYS A 75 -6.13 -15.50 -11.65
C LYS A 75 -7.47 -15.03 -12.17
N VAL A 76 -8.04 -13.95 -11.62
CA VAL A 76 -9.31 -13.38 -12.07
C VAL A 76 -9.22 -13.01 -13.54
N GLN A 77 -8.16 -12.34 -13.95
CA GLN A 77 -7.95 -11.93 -15.33
C GLN A 77 -7.76 -13.14 -16.27
N GLN A 78 -7.08 -14.20 -15.81
CA GLN A 78 -6.97 -15.45 -16.57
C GLN A 78 -8.33 -16.14 -16.76
N LEU A 79 -9.16 -16.15 -15.71
CA LEU A 79 -10.51 -16.71 -15.74
C LEU A 79 -11.44 -15.91 -16.67
N GLU A 80 -11.36 -14.59 -16.63
CA GLU A 80 -12.12 -13.70 -17.50
C GLU A 80 -11.75 -13.90 -18.98
N ASN A 81 -10.46 -13.92 -19.31
CA ASN A 81 -9.98 -14.18 -20.66
C ASN A 81 -10.44 -15.55 -21.20
N ARG A 82 -10.43 -16.59 -20.34
CA ARG A 82 -10.94 -17.92 -20.71
C ARG A 82 -12.45 -17.90 -20.96
N ASN A 83 -13.20 -17.16 -20.16
CA ASN A 83 -14.65 -17.05 -20.34
C ASN A 83 -14.99 -16.39 -21.68
N ILE A 84 -14.29 -15.31 -22.03
CA ILE A 84 -14.44 -14.64 -23.33
C ILE A 84 -14.15 -15.59 -24.49
N ASP A 85 -13.05 -16.35 -24.44
CA ASP A 85 -12.71 -17.33 -25.47
C ASP A 85 -13.76 -18.44 -25.61
N LEU A 86 -14.28 -18.94 -24.48
CA LEU A 86 -15.35 -19.94 -24.49
C LEU A 86 -16.66 -19.39 -25.05
N LEU A 87 -17.02 -18.15 -24.71
CA LEU A 87 -18.20 -17.49 -25.28
C LEU A 87 -18.04 -17.29 -26.79
N ALA A 88 -16.87 -16.86 -27.25
CA ALA A 88 -16.57 -16.71 -28.67
C ALA A 88 -16.64 -18.05 -29.41
N LYS A 89 -16.07 -19.12 -28.84
CA LYS A 89 -16.16 -20.48 -29.40
C LYS A 89 -17.61 -20.98 -29.46
N ARG A 90 -18.38 -20.76 -28.38
CA ARG A 90 -19.80 -21.13 -28.34
C ARG A 90 -20.59 -20.39 -29.41
N ALA A 91 -20.38 -19.08 -29.56
CA ALA A 91 -21.05 -18.28 -30.59
C ALA A 91 -20.75 -18.80 -32.00
N ARG A 92 -19.48 -19.14 -32.29
CA ARG A 92 -19.07 -19.72 -33.58
C ARG A 92 -19.69 -21.10 -33.84
N LEU A 93 -19.80 -21.94 -32.82
CA LEU A 93 -20.42 -23.27 -32.95
C LEU A 93 -21.93 -23.17 -33.13
N TRP A 94 -22.57 -22.19 -32.49
CA TRP A 94 -24.02 -21.99 -32.54
C TRP A 94 -24.49 -21.12 -33.70
N THR A 95 -23.58 -20.68 -34.56
CA THR A 95 -23.96 -19.91 -35.74
C THR A 95 -24.80 -20.79 -36.67
N PRO A 96 -25.95 -20.31 -37.20
CA PRO A 96 -26.89 -21.12 -37.98
C PRO A 96 -26.23 -21.92 -39.11
N GLY A 97 -25.33 -21.29 -39.89
CA GLY A 97 -24.63 -21.96 -40.98
C GLY A 97 -23.68 -23.09 -40.52
N ASN A 98 -23.17 -23.03 -39.29
CA ASN A 98 -22.32 -24.08 -38.73
C ASN A 98 -23.17 -25.24 -38.19
N ILE A 99 -24.34 -24.93 -37.63
CA ILE A 99 -25.33 -25.93 -37.22
C ILE A 99 -25.89 -26.65 -38.46
N GLU A 100 -26.25 -25.92 -39.51
CA GLU A 100 -26.75 -26.49 -40.77
C GLU A 100 -25.70 -27.37 -41.45
N LYS A 101 -24.44 -26.92 -41.48
CA LYS A 101 -23.34 -27.72 -42.01
C LYS A 101 -23.13 -29.01 -41.20
N LEU A 102 -23.12 -28.90 -39.87
CA LEU A 102 -22.93 -30.06 -38.99
C LEU A 102 -24.13 -31.03 -39.07
N ALA A 103 -25.35 -30.50 -39.20
CA ALA A 103 -26.56 -31.30 -39.42
C ALA A 103 -26.54 -31.97 -40.80
N GLY A 104 -26.11 -31.26 -41.85
CA GLY A 104 -25.95 -31.80 -43.19
C GLY A 104 -24.88 -32.91 -43.27
N GLU A 105 -23.75 -32.74 -42.57
CA GLU A 105 -22.70 -33.77 -42.46
C GLU A 105 -23.16 -34.98 -41.62
N ARG A 106 -23.90 -34.78 -40.53
CA ARG A 106 -24.33 -35.86 -39.62
C ARG A 106 -25.56 -36.61 -40.08
N LEU A 107 -26.46 -35.94 -40.80
CA LEU A 107 -27.69 -36.53 -41.32
C LEU A 107 -27.55 -36.94 -42.80
N GLU A 108 -26.36 -36.80 -43.40
CA GLU A 108 -26.12 -36.99 -44.84
C GLU A 108 -27.17 -36.26 -45.70
N LEU A 109 -27.64 -35.10 -45.23
CA LEU A 109 -28.84 -34.43 -45.77
C LEU A 109 -28.57 -33.72 -47.10
N TYR A 110 -27.31 -33.61 -47.52
CA TYR A 110 -26.95 -33.15 -48.85
C TYR A 110 -27.26 -34.26 -49.85
N SER A 111 -28.49 -34.23 -50.39
CA SER A 111 -28.89 -35.12 -51.48
C SER A 111 -27.90 -34.97 -52.64
N ALA A 112 -27.41 -36.09 -53.17
CA ALA A 112 -26.52 -36.09 -54.31
C ALA A 112 -27.10 -35.18 -55.41
N THR A 113 -26.35 -34.14 -55.78
CA THR A 113 -26.78 -33.21 -56.84
C THR A 113 -26.85 -34.00 -58.15
N LYS A 114 -27.77 -33.66 -59.07
CA LYS A 114 -27.99 -34.42 -60.33
C LYS A 114 -26.72 -34.63 -61.20
N ASP A 115 -25.65 -33.89 -60.94
CA ASP A 115 -24.34 -34.00 -61.60
C ASP A 115 -23.26 -34.75 -60.78
N GLN A 116 -23.57 -35.30 -59.61
CA GLN A 116 -22.60 -36.09 -58.83
C GLN A 116 -22.47 -37.52 -59.36
N VAL A 117 -21.32 -37.82 -59.94
CA VAL A 117 -20.97 -39.17 -60.43
C VAL A 117 -20.49 -40.02 -59.26
N GLY A 118 -21.39 -40.85 -58.71
CA GLY A 118 -21.06 -41.78 -57.63
C GLY A 118 -20.14 -42.90 -58.09
N LYS A 119 -19.10 -43.23 -57.31
CA LYS A 119 -18.27 -44.40 -57.55
C LYS A 119 -18.97 -45.64 -56.98
N PHE A 120 -19.36 -46.58 -57.84
CA PHE A 120 -20.03 -47.82 -57.41
C PHE A 120 -19.02 -48.77 -56.76
N ASN A 121 -19.26 -49.12 -55.50
CA ASN A 121 -18.46 -50.11 -54.79
C ASN A 121 -19.06 -51.52 -54.95
N ARG A 122 -18.48 -52.30 -55.87
CA ARG A 122 -18.93 -53.68 -56.17
C ARG A 122 -18.92 -54.63 -54.98
N ARG A 123 -18.09 -54.41 -53.95
CA ARG A 123 -18.01 -55.32 -52.79
C ARG A 123 -19.17 -55.13 -51.80
N LEU A 124 -19.70 -53.92 -51.71
CA LEU A 124 -20.75 -53.56 -50.76
C LEU A 124 -22.10 -53.30 -51.45
N ALA A 125 -22.13 -53.35 -52.79
CA ALA A 125 -23.30 -53.01 -53.60
C ALA A 125 -23.87 -51.61 -53.31
N THR A 126 -23.02 -50.68 -52.89
CA THR A 126 -23.40 -49.30 -52.55
C THR A 126 -22.72 -48.27 -53.45
N PHE A 127 -23.38 -47.13 -53.63
CA PHE A 127 -22.80 -45.97 -54.30
C PHE A 127 -22.21 -45.03 -53.25
N SER A 128 -20.94 -44.67 -53.42
CA SER A 128 -20.31 -43.60 -52.65
C SER A 128 -20.27 -42.34 -53.51
N TYR A 129 -20.91 -41.27 -53.05
CA TYR A 129 -20.86 -39.95 -53.68
C TYR A 129 -19.74 -39.14 -53.01
N LEU A 130 -18.85 -38.54 -53.81
CA LEU A 130 -17.79 -37.62 -53.38
C LEU A 130 -18.29 -36.17 -53.45
#